data_AF-A0A8X6WH58-F1
#
_entry.id   AF-A0A8X6WH58-F1
#
_cell.length_a   1.000
_cell.length_b   1.000
_cell.length_c   1.000
_cell.angle_alpha   90.00
_cell.angle_beta   90.00
_cell.angle_gamma   90.00
#
_symmetry.space_group_name_H-M   'P 1'
#
loop_
_entity.id
_entity.type
_entity.pdbx_description
1 polymer ?
#
loop_
_entity_poly.entity_id
_entity_poly.type
_entity_poly.pdbx_seq_one_letter_code
_entity_poly.pdbx_strand_id
1 'polypeptide(L)'
;MGAEFLFMDDNTRPHRANIADECLQSEDITRMDWPAYSLDLNPIDHVWDMLGRRIAARQPPPTFLPELRIALLDERCNIPQD
;
A
#
# COMPACT_ATOMS: atom_id res chain seq x y z
N MET A 1 -13.70 0.05 -13.73
CA MET A 1 -13.01 -1.14 -13.20
C MET A 1 -13.07 -2.21 -14.28
N GLY A 2 -11.92 -2.77 -14.64
CA GLY A 2 -11.88 -3.88 -15.60
C GLY A 2 -12.61 -5.11 -15.05
N ALA A 3 -13.00 -6.04 -15.93
CA ALA A 3 -13.56 -7.31 -15.50
C ALA A 3 -12.50 -8.06 -14.67
N GLU A 4 -12.88 -8.47 -13.44
CA GLU A 4 -12.06 -9.12 -12.39
C GLU A 4 -10.96 -8.25 -11.74
N PHE A 5 -11.34 -7.51 -10.69
CA PHE A 5 -10.39 -6.94 -9.73
C PHE A 5 -10.05 -7.99 -8.66
N LEU A 6 -8.76 -8.25 -8.46
CA LEU A 6 -8.24 -9.09 -7.37
C LEU A 6 -7.52 -8.22 -6.35
N PHE A 7 -7.91 -8.36 -5.08
CA PHE A 7 -7.24 -7.71 -3.96
C PHE A 7 -5.98 -8.49 -3.55
N MET A 8 -4.84 -7.80 -3.45
CA MET A 8 -3.58 -8.38 -3.00
C MET A 8 -3.20 -7.83 -1.63
N ASP A 9 -2.77 -8.71 -0.72
CA ASP A 9 -2.21 -8.38 0.59
C ASP A 9 -0.93 -9.19 0.88
N ASP A 10 -0.25 -8.85 1.97
CA ASP A 10 1.02 -9.46 2.40
C ASP A 10 0.86 -10.79 3.18
N ASN A 11 -0.37 -11.32 3.26
CA ASN A 11 -0.70 -12.54 4.01
C ASN A 11 -0.28 -12.49 5.50
N THR A 12 -0.19 -11.30 6.10
CA THR A 12 0.07 -11.17 7.55
C THR A 12 -1.09 -11.71 8.39
N ARG A 13 -0.79 -12.15 9.62
CA ARG A 13 -1.80 -12.75 10.52
C ARG A 13 -3.07 -11.90 10.71
N PRO A 14 -3.00 -10.56 10.86
CA PRO A 14 -4.21 -9.73 10.95
C PRO A 14 -5.06 -9.76 9.69
N HIS A 15 -4.44 -9.80 8.50
CA HIS A 15 -5.16 -9.89 7.22
C HIS A 15 -5.83 -11.25 6.99
N ARG A 16 -5.40 -12.29 7.74
CA ARG A 16 -5.98 -13.64 7.70
C ARG A 16 -6.92 -13.94 8.88
N ALA A 17 -7.29 -12.93 9.66
CA ALA A 17 -8.32 -13.08 10.66
C ALA A 17 -9.70 -13.24 9.98
N ASN A 18 -10.59 -14.07 10.55
CA ASN A 18 -11.93 -14.29 10.00
C ASN A 18 -12.70 -12.98 9.76
N ILE A 19 -12.55 -12.00 10.65
CA ILE A 19 -13.20 -10.69 10.51
C ILE A 19 -12.75 -9.94 9.25
N ALA A 20 -11.50 -10.11 8.82
CA ALA A 20 -10.99 -9.52 7.58
C ALA A 20 -11.57 -10.25 6.36
N ASP A 21 -11.65 -11.57 6.41
CA ASP A 21 -12.24 -12.39 5.34
C ASP A 21 -13.73 -12.11 5.16
N GLU A 22 -14.50 -12.02 6.26
CA GLU A 22 -15.92 -11.66 6.25
C GLU A 22 -16.14 -10.27 5.65
N CYS A 23 -15.27 -9.30 5.99
CA CYS A 23 -15.32 -7.95 5.42
C CYS A 23 -15.13 -7.97 3.90
N LEU A 24 -14.07 -8.64 3.40
CA LEU A 24 -13.82 -8.75 1.96
C LEU A 24 -14.98 -9.45 1.21
N GLN A 25 -15.55 -10.50 1.80
CA GLN A 25 -16.72 -11.19 1.24
C GLN A 25 -17.95 -10.30 1.18
N SER A 26 -18.18 -9.46 2.20
CA SER A 26 -19.34 -8.55 2.24
C SER A 26 -19.29 -7.47 1.16
N GLU A 27 -18.09 -7.11 0.72
CA GLU A 27 -17.83 -6.11 -0.34
C GLU A 27 -17.67 -6.76 -1.73
N ASP A 28 -17.89 -8.08 -1.87
CA ASP A 28 -17.69 -8.85 -3.11
C ASP A 28 -16.24 -8.74 -3.65
N ILE A 29 -15.27 -8.60 -2.74
CA ILE A 29 -13.85 -8.47 -3.09
C ILE A 29 -13.20 -9.85 -3.05
N THR A 30 -12.76 -10.32 -4.21
CA THR A 30 -11.94 -11.54 -4.30
C THR A 30 -10.50 -11.23 -3.94
N ARG A 31 -9.94 -11.95 -2.98
CA ARG A 31 -8.52 -11.85 -2.60
C ARG A 31 -7.67 -12.83 -3.41
N MET A 32 -6.50 -12.38 -3.84
CA MET A 32 -5.49 -13.20 -4.49
C MET A 32 -4.83 -14.16 -3.49
N ASP A 33 -4.66 -15.42 -3.89
CA ASP A 33 -3.84 -16.38 -3.15
C ASP A 33 -2.36 -15.98 -3.29
N TRP A 34 -1.73 -15.68 -2.15
CA TRP A 34 -0.35 -15.19 -2.11
C TRP A 34 0.50 -15.93 -1.08
N PRO A 35 1.71 -16.39 -1.44
CA PRO A 35 2.60 -17.08 -0.52
C PRO A 35 3.11 -16.13 0.58
N ALA A 36 3.06 -16.59 1.83
CA ALA A 36 3.60 -15.85 2.97
C ALA A 36 5.11 -15.59 2.80
N TYR A 37 5.60 -14.48 3.37
CA TYR A 37 7.01 -14.07 3.36
C TYR A 37 7.57 -13.65 1.98
N SER A 38 6.70 -13.29 1.03
CA SER A 38 7.10 -12.81 -0.31
C SER A 38 7.07 -11.27 -0.37
N LEU A 39 7.80 -10.61 0.53
CA LEU A 39 7.88 -9.14 0.61
C LEU A 39 8.49 -8.54 -0.67
N ASP A 40 9.45 -9.24 -1.27
CA ASP A 40 10.10 -8.87 -2.52
C ASP A 40 9.12 -8.78 -3.70
N LEU A 41 7.99 -9.48 -3.61
CA LEU A 41 6.97 -9.53 -4.65
C LEU A 41 5.79 -8.59 -4.38
N ASN A 42 5.73 -7.89 -3.23
CA ASN A 42 4.61 -7.02 -2.90
C ASN A 42 4.76 -5.64 -3.59
N PRO A 43 3.92 -5.29 -4.57
CA PRO A 43 4.05 -4.02 -5.29
C PRO A 43 3.95 -2.79 -4.38
N ILE A 44 3.27 -2.91 -3.23
CA ILE A 44 3.13 -1.80 -2.28
C ILE A 44 4.46 -1.45 -1.60
N ASP A 45 5.35 -2.43 -1.39
CA ASP A 45 6.65 -2.21 -0.73
C ASP A 45 7.56 -1.37 -1.62
N HIS A 46 7.50 -1.57 -2.93
CA HIS A 46 8.22 -0.74 -3.90
C HIS A 46 7.71 0.70 -3.91
N VAL A 47 6.39 0.88 -3.82
CA VAL A 47 5.76 2.20 -3.71
C VAL A 47 6.19 2.91 -2.43
N TRP A 48 6.24 2.20 -1.29
CA TRP A 48 6.71 2.75 -0.03
C TRP A 48 8.18 3.15 -0.05
N ASP A 49 9.06 2.35 -0.65
CA ASP A 49 10.48 2.71 -0.82
C ASP A 49 10.63 3.98 -1.68
N MET A 50 9.94 4.06 -2.82
CA MET A 50 9.97 5.26 -3.66
C MET A 50 9.46 6.50 -2.91
N LEU A 51 8.35 6.36 -2.17
CA LEU A 51 7.80 7.46 -1.38
C LEU A 51 8.78 7.90 -0.28
N GLY A 52 9.39 6.94 0.44
CA GLY A 52 10.40 7.21 1.47
C GLY A 52 11.60 7.98 0.93
N ARG A 53 12.13 7.57 -0.23
CA ARG A 53 13.24 8.27 -0.90
C ARG A 53 12.89 9.70 -1.29
N ARG A 54 11.67 9.92 -1.82
CA ARG A 54 11.20 11.26 -2.20
C ARG A 54 11.05 12.18 -1.00
N ILE A 55 10.46 11.69 0.10
CA ILE A 55 10.35 12.45 1.35
C ILE A 55 11.73 12.79 1.90
N ALA A 56 12.67 11.84 1.91
CA ALA A 56 14.04 12.08 2.37
C ALA A 56 14.81 13.11 1.51
N ALA A 57 14.46 13.24 0.23
CA ALA A 57 15.07 14.20 -0.69
C ALA A 57 14.47 15.62 -0.62
N ARG A 58 13.33 15.82 0.07
CA ARG A 58 12.69 17.15 0.16
C ARG A 58 13.56 18.16 0.90
N GLN A 59 13.50 19.41 0.45
CA GLN A 59 14.20 20.54 1.04
C GLN A 59 13.23 21.72 1.24
N PRO A 60 12.95 22.14 2.51
CA PRO A 60 13.42 21.52 3.76
C PRO A 60 12.76 20.15 4.00
N PRO A 61 13.39 19.26 4.79
CA PRO A 61 12.75 18.02 5.21
C PRO A 61 11.58 18.33 6.17
N PRO A 62 10.50 17.53 6.16
CA PRO A 62 9.41 17.69 7.12
C PRO A 62 9.90 17.42 8.54
N THR A 63 9.55 18.31 9.47
CA THR A 63 10.07 18.28 10.85
C THR A 63 9.03 17.84 11.88
N PHE A 64 7.74 17.86 11.52
CA PHE A 64 6.65 17.40 12.38
C PHE A 64 5.52 16.71 11.58
N LEU A 65 4.61 16.04 12.30
CA LEU A 65 3.63 15.13 11.71
C LEU A 65 2.72 15.77 10.65
N PRO A 66 2.14 16.98 10.87
CA PRO A 66 1.38 17.66 9.81
C PRO A 66 2.18 17.92 8.52
N GLU A 67 3.43 18.38 8.62
CA GLU A 67 4.29 18.57 7.43
C GLU A 67 4.57 17.26 6.73
N LEU A 68 4.89 16.21 7.49
CA LEU A 68 5.12 14.88 6.95
C LEU A 68 3.87 14.36 6.22
N ARG A 69 2.67 14.56 6.80
CA ARG A 69 1.41 14.15 6.18
C ARG A 69 1.17 14.87 4.85
N ILE A 70 1.40 16.18 4.80
CA ILE A 70 1.26 16.96 3.56
C ILE A 70 2.26 16.47 2.52
N ALA A 71 3.53 16.33 2.92
CA ALA A 71 4.58 15.85 2.03
C ALA A 71 4.28 14.44 1.46
N LEU A 72 3.77 13.52 2.29
CA LEU A 72 3.38 12.18 1.84
C LEU A 72 2.24 12.23 0.81
N LEU A 73 1.25 13.11 1.00
CA LEU A 73 0.16 13.27 0.04
C LEU A 73 0.64 13.89 -1.27
N ASP A 74 1.48 14.92 -1.20
CA ASP A 74 2.07 15.55 -2.38
C ASP A 74 2.89 14.55 -3.20
N GLU A 75 3.81 13.84 -2.55
CA GLU A 75 4.70 12.90 -3.25
C GLU A 75 3.94 11.70 -3.82
N ARG A 76 2.90 11.23 -3.12
CA ARG A 76 2.04 10.15 -3.61
C ARG A 76 1.34 10.54 -4.92
N CYS A 77 0.86 11.78 -5.05
CA CYS A 77 0.23 12.27 -6.29
C CYS A 77 1.21 12.33 -7.48
N ASN A 78 2.51 12.40 -7.20
CA ASN A 78 3.56 12.48 -8.22
C ASN A 78 4.12 11.11 -8.61
N ILE A 79 3.59 9.99 -8.11
CA ILE A 79 4.05 8.64 -8.46
C ILE A 79 3.55 8.32 -9.88
N PRO A 80 4.45 8.03 -10.85
CA PRO A 80 4.05 7.64 -12.20
C PRO A 80 3.14 6.42 -12.18
N GLN A 81 2.18 6.38 -13.10
CA GLN A 81 1.19 5.29 -13.21
C GLN A 81 1.46 4.38 -14.43
N ASP A 82 2.64 4.54 -15.04
CA ASP A 82 3.04 3.92 -16.30
C ASP A 82 3.44 2.43 -16.14
#